data_AF-A0AAW0FHW1-F1
#
_entry.id   AF-A0AAW0FHW1-F1
#
_cell.length_a   1.000
_cell.length_b   1.000
_cell.length_c   1.000
_cell.angle_alpha   90.00
_cell.angle_beta   90.00
_cell.angle_gamma   90.00
#
_symmetry.space_group_name_H-M   'P 1'
#
loop_
_entity.id
_entity.type
_entity.pdbx_description
1 polymer ?
#
loop_
_entity_poly.entity_id
_entity_poly.type
_entity_poly.pdbx_seq_one_letter_code
_entity_poly.pdbx_strand_id
1 'polypeptide(L)'
;MHAGADCSRKSGMNDVRETFRTTTTMVDYRANVREASRLEAARRNALNNLTISMHKVNDLEAKPKYQETLRYLRKREFHLALDRVQAFVVQRLCEMSKAGMSGTGYKLRQSIWKALMTRGKAIRNALKAYKALAMKMDSPAPQLEWKEVVNYGFVSEFELPRHTYAAHEEVLSKFFKIEGARSELVRLNVKIH
;
A
#
# COMPACT_ATOMS: atom_id res chain seq x y z
N MET A 1 -47.98 85.36 -52.75
CA MET A 1 -48.70 85.80 -51.54
C MET A 1 -49.14 84.57 -50.75
N HIS A 2 -49.07 84.69 -49.43
CA HIS A 2 -49.51 83.78 -48.37
C HIS A 2 -48.52 82.76 -47.81
N ALA A 3 -48.23 83.05 -46.53
CA ALA A 3 -47.48 82.33 -45.54
C ALA A 3 -48.43 81.45 -44.69
N GLY A 4 -47.82 80.58 -43.87
CA GLY A 4 -48.45 79.82 -42.78
C GLY A 4 -47.80 78.43 -42.72
N ALA A 5 -46.90 78.13 -41.77
CA ALA A 5 -47.19 77.71 -40.39
C ALA A 5 -48.03 76.41 -40.39
N ASP A 6 -47.75 75.33 -39.67
CA ASP A 6 -46.89 75.02 -38.54
C ASP A 6 -46.94 73.47 -38.37
N CYS A 7 -46.11 72.94 -37.49
CA CYS A 7 -46.37 71.80 -36.58
C CYS A 7 -45.26 70.73 -36.57
N SER A 8 -44.52 70.79 -35.47
CA SER A 8 -43.50 69.86 -35.02
C SER A 8 -44.10 68.70 -34.18
N ARG A 9 -43.29 67.64 -34.00
CA ARG A 9 -43.48 66.33 -33.30
C ARG A 9 -44.13 65.23 -34.14
N LYS A 10 -43.52 64.05 -34.29
CA LYS A 10 -42.91 63.17 -33.26
C LYS A 10 -41.65 62.51 -33.85
N SER A 11 -40.44 62.66 -33.28
CA SER A 11 -39.88 61.87 -32.17
C SER A 11 -40.21 60.37 -32.22
N GLY A 12 -39.18 59.56 -32.44
CA GLY A 12 -39.13 58.18 -31.96
C GLY A 12 -39.32 57.10 -33.01
N MET A 13 -38.30 56.89 -33.85
CA MET A 13 -38.02 55.56 -34.40
C MET A 13 -36.52 55.49 -34.63
N ASN A 14 -35.80 55.10 -33.57
CA ASN A 14 -34.47 54.55 -33.70
C ASN A 14 -34.59 53.37 -34.66
N ASP A 15 -34.09 53.54 -35.89
CA ASP A 15 -33.89 52.47 -36.84
C ASP A 15 -32.84 51.53 -36.23
N VAL A 16 -33.32 50.56 -35.46
CA VAL A 16 -32.54 49.41 -35.01
C VAL A 16 -32.33 48.53 -36.25
N ARG A 17 -31.54 49.03 -37.19
CA ARG A 17 -30.73 48.19 -38.05
C ARG A 17 -29.50 47.82 -37.24
N GLU A 18 -29.75 47.03 -36.20
CA GLU A 18 -28.77 46.07 -35.71
C GLU A 18 -28.55 45.12 -36.90
N THR A 19 -27.58 45.49 -37.74
CA THR A 19 -27.08 44.62 -38.78
C THR A 19 -26.68 43.35 -38.06
N PHE A 20 -27.49 42.31 -38.22
CA PHE A 20 -27.09 40.94 -37.92
C PHE A 20 -25.82 40.72 -38.74
N ARG A 21 -24.65 41.04 -38.17
CA ARG A 21 -23.40 40.46 -38.60
C ARG A 21 -23.55 39.02 -38.20
N THR A 22 -24.15 38.23 -39.07
CA THR A 22 -23.82 36.84 -39.19
C THR A 22 -22.33 36.83 -39.50
N THR A 23 -21.51 36.81 -38.44
CA THR A 23 -20.22 36.13 -38.48
C THR A 23 -20.56 34.66 -38.69
N THR A 24 -21.07 34.33 -39.88
CA THR A 24 -20.92 33.02 -40.46
C THR A 24 -19.44 32.94 -40.73
N THR A 25 -18.68 32.61 -39.68
CA THR A 25 -17.36 32.01 -39.82
C THR A 25 -17.59 30.97 -40.90
N MET A 26 -16.99 31.18 -42.08
CA MET A 26 -17.19 30.30 -43.22
C MET A 26 -16.49 29.00 -42.86
N VAL A 27 -17.17 28.16 -42.08
CA VAL A 27 -16.66 26.90 -41.59
C VAL A 27 -16.50 26.05 -42.82
N ASP A 28 -15.25 25.84 -43.23
CA ASP A 28 -14.93 24.97 -44.36
C ASP A 28 -15.35 23.54 -43.97
N TYR A 29 -16.56 23.19 -44.38
CA TYR A 29 -17.17 21.89 -44.14
C TYR A 29 -16.24 20.76 -44.60
N ARG A 30 -15.50 20.95 -45.69
CA ARG A 30 -14.56 19.94 -46.20
C ARG A 30 -13.36 19.78 -45.29
N ALA A 31 -12.85 20.86 -44.70
CA ALA A 31 -11.77 20.79 -43.71
C ALA A 31 -12.24 20.07 -42.42
N ASN A 32 -13.43 20.37 -41.93
CA ASN A 32 -13.99 19.72 -40.74
C ASN A 32 -14.25 18.22 -40.95
N VAL A 33 -14.78 17.82 -42.10
CA VAL A 33 -14.99 16.40 -42.43
C VAL A 33 -13.67 15.65 -42.51
N ARG A 34 -12.61 16.27 -43.05
CA ARG A 34 -11.26 15.69 -43.07
C ARG A 34 -10.71 15.50 -41.67
N GLU A 35 -10.86 16.50 -40.80
CA GLU A 35 -10.38 16.43 -39.43
C GLU A 35 -11.13 15.39 -38.60
N ALA A 36 -12.46 15.35 -38.71
CA ALA A 36 -13.28 14.31 -38.09
C ALA A 36 -12.91 12.90 -38.58
N SER A 37 -12.66 12.74 -39.89
CA SER A 37 -12.22 11.46 -40.47
C SER A 37 -10.84 11.03 -39.97
N ARG A 38 -9.91 11.97 -39.80
CA ARG A 38 -8.59 11.70 -39.22
C ARG A 38 -8.69 11.28 -37.76
N LEU A 39 -9.51 11.97 -36.97
CA LEU A 39 -9.72 11.64 -35.56
C LEU A 39 -10.38 10.26 -35.41
N GLU A 40 -11.38 9.96 -36.24
CA GLU A 40 -12.04 8.66 -36.25
C GLU A 40 -11.11 7.54 -36.73
N ALA A 41 -10.28 7.79 -37.75
CA ALA A 41 -9.26 6.84 -38.18
C ALA A 41 -8.20 6.61 -37.08
N ALA A 42 -7.76 7.66 -36.40
CA ALA A 42 -6.85 7.56 -35.26
C ALA A 42 -7.47 6.74 -34.12
N ARG A 43 -8.76 6.97 -33.81
CA ARG A 43 -9.52 6.19 -32.82
C ARG A 43 -9.62 4.72 -33.20
N ARG A 44 -9.95 4.40 -34.46
CA ARG A 44 -10.00 3.01 -34.96
C ARG A 44 -8.64 2.33 -34.90
N ASN A 45 -7.58 3.03 -35.32
CA ASN A 45 -6.22 2.51 -35.24
C ASN A 45 -5.81 2.27 -33.78
N ALA A 46 -6.14 3.17 -32.86
CA ALA A 46 -5.89 2.99 -31.43
C ALA A 46 -6.64 1.77 -30.87
N LEU A 47 -7.91 1.57 -31.23
CA LEU A 47 -8.67 0.39 -30.84
C LEU A 47 -8.09 -0.90 -31.43
N ASN A 48 -7.74 -0.90 -32.72
CA ASN A 48 -7.10 -2.06 -33.35
C ASN A 48 -5.77 -2.41 -32.68
N ASN A 49 -4.96 -1.40 -32.37
CA ASN A 49 -3.69 -1.58 -31.66
C ASN A 49 -3.91 -2.14 -30.25
N LEU A 50 -4.94 -1.70 -29.55
CA LEU A 50 -5.32 -2.25 -28.25
C LEU A 50 -5.72 -3.72 -28.37
N THR A 51 -6.58 -4.07 -29.33
CA THR A 51 -7.01 -5.45 -29.60
C THR A 51 -5.80 -6.35 -29.90
N ILE A 52 -4.90 -5.92 -30.79
CA ILE A 52 -3.67 -6.66 -31.09
C ILE A 52 -2.81 -6.86 -29.84
N SER A 53 -2.70 -5.83 -29.00
CA SER A 53 -1.93 -5.90 -27.76
C SER A 53 -2.56 -6.86 -26.75
N MET A 54 -3.89 -6.88 -26.64
CA MET A 54 -4.62 -7.83 -25.80
C MET A 54 -4.38 -9.28 -26.26
N HIS A 55 -4.45 -9.56 -27.57
CA HIS A 55 -4.15 -10.89 -28.08
C HIS A 55 -2.71 -11.32 -27.77
N LYS A 56 -1.73 -10.42 -27.94
CA LYS A 56 -0.34 -10.70 -27.60
C LYS A 56 -0.15 -11.04 -26.12
N VAL A 57 -0.84 -10.35 -25.21
CA VAL A 57 -0.80 -10.67 -23.78
C VAL A 57 -1.42 -12.04 -23.52
N ASN A 58 -2.60 -12.32 -24.08
CA ASN A 58 -3.25 -13.63 -23.92
C ASN A 58 -2.37 -14.78 -24.43
N ASP A 59 -1.70 -14.61 -25.57
CA ASP A 59 -0.78 -15.62 -26.12
C ASP A 59 0.42 -15.87 -25.20
N LEU A 60 0.93 -14.83 -24.53
CA LEU A 60 2.00 -14.96 -23.53
C LEU A 60 1.50 -15.65 -22.27
N GLU A 61 0.31 -15.30 -21.80
CA GLU A 61 -0.31 -15.88 -20.61
C GLU A 61 -0.65 -17.36 -20.80
N ALA A 62 -1.01 -17.78 -22.02
CA ALA A 62 -1.27 -19.17 -22.36
C ALA A 62 -0.01 -20.07 -22.33
N LYS A 63 1.20 -19.49 -22.36
CA LYS A 63 2.44 -20.28 -22.38
C LYS A 63 2.58 -21.09 -21.08
N PRO A 64 2.96 -22.38 -21.15
CA PRO A 64 3.05 -23.25 -19.98
C PRO A 64 4.04 -22.71 -18.93
N LYS A 65 5.17 -22.15 -19.37
CA LYS A 65 6.18 -21.54 -18.49
C LYS A 65 5.62 -20.36 -17.69
N TYR A 66 4.73 -19.57 -18.28
CA TYR A 66 4.09 -18.45 -17.58
C TYR A 66 3.12 -18.97 -16.51
N GLN A 67 2.28 -19.95 -16.86
CA GLN A 67 1.35 -20.59 -15.93
C GLN A 67 2.06 -21.27 -14.76
N GLU A 68 3.17 -21.96 -15.02
CA GLU A 68 4.03 -22.56 -13.98
C GLU A 68 4.60 -21.49 -13.04
N THR A 69 5.10 -20.39 -13.61
CA THR A 69 5.64 -19.27 -12.82
C THR A 69 4.56 -18.65 -11.93
N LEU A 70 3.33 -18.48 -12.44
CA LEU A 70 2.20 -17.99 -11.64
C LEU A 70 1.85 -18.94 -10.48
N ARG A 71 1.86 -20.26 -10.71
CA ARG A 71 1.66 -21.26 -9.65
C ARG A 71 2.75 -21.17 -8.58
N TYR A 72 4.01 -21.05 -9.02
CA TYR A 72 5.15 -20.87 -8.12
C TYR A 72 5.01 -19.59 -7.27
N LEU A 73 4.64 -18.47 -7.89
CA LEU A 73 4.44 -17.19 -7.18
C LEU A 73 3.32 -17.29 -6.14
N ARG A 74 2.16 -17.86 -6.50
CA ARG A 74 1.05 -18.08 -5.56
C ARG A 74 1.48 -18.93 -4.36
N LYS A 75 2.20 -20.04 -4.61
CA LYS A 75 2.73 -20.91 -3.55
C LYS A 75 3.72 -20.17 -2.65
N ARG A 76 4.61 -19.37 -3.23
CA ARG A 76 5.57 -18.55 -2.48
C ARG A 76 4.87 -17.50 -1.61
N GLU A 77 3.88 -16.79 -2.15
CA GLU A 77 3.09 -15.82 -1.38
C GLU A 77 2.35 -16.47 -0.22
N PHE A 78 1.77 -17.65 -0.45
CA PHE A 78 1.14 -18.45 0.60
C PHE A 78 2.12 -18.82 1.72
N HIS A 79 3.31 -19.33 1.38
CA HIS A 79 4.35 -19.64 2.37
C HIS A 79 4.81 -18.39 3.13
N LEU A 80 5.03 -17.26 2.45
CA LEU A 80 5.41 -16.01 3.12
C LEU A 80 4.32 -15.50 4.08
N ALA A 81 3.04 -15.71 3.73
CA ALA A 81 1.95 -15.38 4.64
C ALA A 81 1.94 -16.30 5.87
N LEU A 82 2.22 -17.60 5.69
CA LEU A 82 2.37 -18.55 6.78
C LEU A 82 3.55 -18.20 7.69
N ASP A 83 4.72 -17.90 7.12
CA ASP A 83 5.92 -17.49 7.86
C ASP A 83 5.66 -16.23 8.70
N ARG A 84 4.89 -15.27 8.17
CA ARG A 84 4.48 -14.07 8.92
C ARG A 84 3.59 -14.42 10.11
N VAL A 85 2.63 -15.33 9.93
CA VAL A 85 1.80 -15.81 11.04
C VAL A 85 2.69 -16.44 12.11
N GLN A 86 3.58 -17.35 11.71
CA GLN A 86 4.52 -18.02 12.62
C GLN A 86 5.41 -17.02 13.37
N ALA A 87 6.02 -16.06 12.67
CA ALA A 87 6.88 -15.05 13.27
C ALA A 87 6.15 -14.21 14.32
N PHE A 88 4.90 -13.79 14.04
CA PHE A 88 4.13 -13.03 15.01
C PHE A 88 3.68 -13.87 16.22
N VAL A 89 3.41 -15.16 16.02
CA VAL A 89 3.12 -16.09 17.12
C VAL A 89 4.33 -16.22 18.03
N VAL A 90 5.50 -16.57 17.48
CA VAL A 90 6.76 -16.70 18.23
C VAL A 90 7.06 -15.41 19.00
N GLN A 91 6.90 -14.26 18.33
CA GLN A 91 7.12 -12.97 18.98
C GLN A 91 6.16 -12.70 20.15
N ARG A 92 4.87 -13.02 19.99
CA ARG A 92 3.88 -12.90 21.06
C ARG A 92 4.22 -13.82 22.24
N LEU A 93 4.70 -15.05 21.98
CA LEU A 93 5.14 -15.97 23.04
C LEU A 93 6.35 -15.41 23.80
N CYS A 94 7.33 -14.84 23.10
CA CYS A 94 8.47 -14.17 23.72
C CYS A 94 8.04 -12.96 24.57
N GLU A 95 7.08 -12.16 24.09
CA GLU A 95 6.50 -11.03 24.84
C GLU A 95 5.77 -11.49 26.11
N MET A 96 4.98 -12.58 26.03
CA MET A 96 4.32 -13.20 27.20
C MET A 96 5.35 -13.71 28.22
N SER A 97 6.42 -14.35 27.74
CA SER A 97 7.51 -14.87 28.59
C SER A 97 8.20 -13.75 29.40
N LYS A 98 8.31 -12.54 28.82
CA LYS A 98 8.80 -11.33 29.52
C LYS A 98 7.81 -10.77 30.53
N ALA A 99 6.50 -10.92 30.29
CA ALA A 99 5.46 -10.49 31.22
C ALA A 99 5.48 -11.30 32.53
N GLY A 100 5.86 -12.57 32.46
CA GLY A 100 5.97 -13.48 33.62
C GLY A 100 7.24 -13.32 34.46
N MET A 101 8.19 -12.46 34.06
CA MET A 101 9.43 -12.24 34.82
C MET A 101 9.17 -11.37 36.06
N SER A 102 9.51 -11.90 37.24
CA SER A 102 9.51 -11.15 38.50
C SER A 102 10.55 -10.01 38.45
N GLY A 103 10.26 -8.89 39.13
CA GLY A 103 11.16 -7.72 39.16
C GLY A 103 10.99 -6.70 38.01
N THR A 104 9.97 -6.84 37.15
CA THR A 104 9.69 -5.86 36.08
C THR A 104 8.98 -4.61 36.62
N GLY A 105 9.59 -3.43 36.40
CA GLY A 105 9.01 -2.14 36.77
C GLY A 105 7.68 -1.85 36.06
N TYR A 106 6.83 -0.99 36.65
CA TYR A 106 5.48 -0.69 36.15
C TYR A 106 5.46 -0.22 34.68
N LYS A 107 6.37 0.68 34.30
CA LYS A 107 6.48 1.19 32.92
C LYS A 107 6.82 0.07 31.91
N LEU A 108 7.67 -0.88 32.29
CA LEU A 108 8.02 -2.01 31.44
C LEU A 108 6.84 -2.95 31.25
N ARG A 109 6.10 -3.25 32.33
CA ARG A 109 4.85 -4.04 32.25
C ARG A 109 3.81 -3.39 31.33
N GLN A 110 3.62 -2.07 31.42
CA GLN A 110 2.74 -1.34 30.49
C GLN A 110 3.19 -1.46 29.03
N SER A 111 4.50 -1.37 28.78
CA SER A 111 5.07 -1.54 27.42
C SER A 111 4.79 -2.94 26.87
N ILE A 112 5.02 -3.98 27.69
CA ILE A 112 4.74 -5.38 27.31
C ILE A 112 3.26 -5.57 27.00
N TRP A 113 2.36 -5.03 27.82
CA TRP A 113 0.92 -5.09 27.56
C TRP A 113 0.53 -4.45 26.22
N LYS A 114 1.05 -3.26 25.92
CA LYS A 114 0.82 -2.58 24.62
C LYS A 114 1.36 -3.39 23.44
N ALA A 115 2.54 -4.01 23.61
CA ALA A 115 3.12 -4.88 22.60
C ALA A 115 2.21 -6.10 22.33
N LEU A 116 1.74 -6.78 23.38
CA LEU A 116 0.83 -7.93 23.26
C LEU A 116 -0.47 -7.58 22.53
N MET A 117 -1.07 -6.43 22.83
CA MET A 117 -2.27 -5.96 22.12
C MET A 117 -1.99 -5.71 20.64
N THR A 118 -0.87 -5.07 20.34
CA THR A 118 -0.43 -4.76 18.98
C THR A 118 -0.17 -6.05 18.19
N ARG A 119 0.52 -7.02 18.79
CA ARG A 119 0.76 -8.34 18.19
C ARG A 119 -0.53 -9.11 17.97
N GLY A 120 -1.47 -9.07 18.90
CA GLY A 120 -2.77 -9.71 18.72
C GLY A 120 -3.52 -9.18 17.49
N LYS A 121 -3.43 -7.87 17.21
CA LYS A 121 -3.98 -7.28 15.97
C LYS A 121 -3.18 -7.70 14.74
N ALA A 122 -1.85 -7.72 14.82
CA ALA A 122 -0.98 -8.14 13.71
C ALA A 122 -1.22 -9.60 13.29
N ILE A 123 -1.34 -10.52 14.25
CA ILE A 123 -1.65 -11.93 13.99
C ILE A 123 -3.03 -12.06 13.31
N ARG A 124 -4.06 -11.35 13.79
CA ARG A 124 -5.39 -11.36 13.15
C ARG A 124 -5.34 -10.90 11.69
N ASN A 125 -4.57 -9.85 11.40
CA ASN A 125 -4.38 -9.36 10.05
C ASN A 125 -3.60 -10.36 9.18
N ALA A 126 -2.54 -10.97 9.73
CA ALA A 126 -1.75 -12.00 9.05
C ALA A 126 -2.60 -13.24 8.73
N LEU A 127 -3.44 -13.67 9.66
CA LEU A 127 -4.41 -14.76 9.44
C LEU A 127 -5.39 -14.42 8.33
N LYS A 128 -5.93 -13.19 8.29
CA LYS A 128 -6.81 -12.76 7.18
C LYS A 128 -6.11 -12.85 5.83
N ALA A 129 -4.85 -12.42 5.75
CA ALA A 129 -4.05 -12.51 4.53
C ALA A 129 -3.76 -13.98 4.14
N TYR A 130 -3.42 -14.81 5.13
CA TYR A 130 -3.22 -16.25 4.94
C TYR A 130 -4.48 -16.92 4.40
N LYS A 131 -5.65 -16.71 5.02
CA LYS A 131 -6.93 -17.27 4.56
C LYS A 131 -7.27 -16.84 3.14
N ALA A 132 -7.04 -15.56 2.81
CA ALA A 132 -7.26 -15.04 1.46
C ALA A 132 -6.37 -15.71 0.40
N LEU A 133 -5.12 -16.05 0.74
CA LEU A 133 -4.20 -16.77 -0.15
C LEU A 133 -4.49 -18.26 -0.19
N ALA A 134 -4.84 -18.87 0.95
CA ALA A 134 -5.22 -20.27 1.07
C ALA A 134 -6.40 -20.65 0.16
N MET A 135 -7.37 -19.74 -0.01
CA MET A 135 -8.49 -19.92 -0.95
C MET A 135 -8.08 -19.85 -2.44
N LYS A 136 -6.96 -19.19 -2.75
CA LYS A 136 -6.46 -19.02 -4.13
C LYS A 136 -5.48 -20.12 -4.56
N MET A 137 -5.12 -21.02 -3.64
CA MET A 137 -4.27 -22.17 -3.93
C MET A 137 -5.05 -23.21 -4.73
N ASP A 138 -4.36 -23.94 -5.61
CA ASP A 138 -4.97 -24.97 -6.46
C ASP A 138 -5.62 -26.10 -5.61
N SER A 139 -5.07 -26.35 -4.43
CA SER A 139 -5.71 -27.13 -3.36
C SER A 139 -6.02 -26.19 -2.18
N PRO A 140 -7.28 -26.07 -1.74
CA PRO A 140 -7.62 -25.28 -0.56
C PRO A 140 -6.81 -25.75 0.66
N ALA A 141 -6.00 -24.87 1.22
CA ALA A 141 -5.22 -25.18 2.41
C ALA A 141 -6.09 -25.11 3.69
N PRO A 142 -5.73 -25.86 4.76
CA PRO A 142 -6.43 -25.80 6.04
C PRO A 142 -6.57 -24.37 6.55
N GLN A 143 -7.77 -23.99 6.97
CA GLN A 143 -8.03 -22.65 7.48
C GLN A 143 -7.63 -22.58 8.96
N LEU A 144 -6.58 -21.82 9.26
CA LEU A 144 -6.11 -21.62 10.62
C LEU A 144 -7.01 -20.60 11.34
N GLU A 145 -7.64 -21.02 12.44
CA GLU A 145 -8.46 -20.16 13.28
C GLU A 145 -7.67 -19.49 14.40
N TRP A 146 -8.12 -18.30 14.81
CA TRP A 146 -7.49 -17.54 15.90
C TRP A 146 -7.38 -18.35 17.19
N LYS A 147 -8.41 -19.17 17.49
CA LYS A 147 -8.43 -20.02 18.69
C LYS A 147 -7.27 -21.02 18.69
N GLU A 148 -7.00 -21.64 17.54
CA GLU A 148 -5.89 -22.59 17.37
C GLU A 148 -4.55 -21.86 17.58
N VAL A 149 -4.40 -20.67 17.00
CA VAL A 149 -3.21 -19.82 17.16
C VAL A 149 -2.94 -19.43 18.61
N VAL A 150 -3.99 -19.08 19.36
CA VAL A 150 -3.85 -18.73 20.77
C VAL A 150 -3.58 -19.95 21.65
N ASN A 151 -4.13 -21.12 21.29
CA ASN A 151 -3.89 -22.36 22.01
C ASN A 151 -2.43 -22.84 21.89
N TYR A 152 -1.71 -22.51 20.81
CA TYR A 152 -0.24 -22.67 20.77
C TYR A 152 0.49 -21.82 21.83
N GLY A 153 -0.20 -20.91 22.52
CA GLY A 153 0.26 -20.26 23.74
C GLY A 153 0.76 -21.25 24.80
N PHE A 154 0.14 -22.43 24.91
CA PHE A 154 0.61 -23.50 25.79
C PHE A 154 2.02 -23.99 25.42
N VAL A 155 2.39 -23.94 24.14
CA VAL A 155 3.75 -24.29 23.67
C VAL A 155 4.79 -23.27 24.16
N SER A 156 4.41 -22.09 24.67
CA SER A 156 5.37 -21.18 25.32
C SER A 156 5.90 -21.68 26.66
N GLU A 157 5.28 -22.71 27.26
CA GLU A 157 5.84 -23.42 28.42
C GLU A 157 7.03 -24.29 28.04
N PHE A 158 7.23 -24.59 26.74
CA PHE A 158 8.53 -25.04 26.26
C PHE A 158 9.45 -23.83 26.24
N GLU A 159 10.31 -23.74 27.26
CA GLU A 159 11.39 -22.78 27.30
C GLU A 159 12.25 -22.87 26.03
N LEU A 160 11.97 -22.01 25.04
CA LEU A 160 12.94 -21.67 24.01
C LEU A 160 14.19 -21.10 24.72
N PRO A 161 15.41 -21.44 24.26
CA PRO A 161 16.58 -21.57 25.12
C PRO A 161 16.96 -20.24 25.80
N ARG A 162 16.39 -20.00 26.98
CA ARG A 162 16.82 -18.93 27.89
C ARG A 162 18.29 -19.08 28.23
N HIS A 163 18.82 -20.30 28.23
CA HIS A 163 20.21 -20.60 28.54
C HIS A 163 21.23 -20.05 27.53
N THR A 164 20.89 -19.90 26.24
CA THR A 164 21.86 -19.40 25.24
C THR A 164 21.80 -17.89 25.09
N TYR A 165 20.60 -17.29 25.08
CA TYR A 165 20.44 -15.84 24.93
C TYR A 165 20.74 -15.05 26.21
N ALA A 166 20.36 -15.56 27.39
CA ALA A 166 20.70 -14.89 28.65
C ALA A 166 22.22 -14.89 28.89
N ALA A 167 22.91 -15.98 28.55
CA ALA A 167 24.38 -16.03 28.58
C ALA A 167 24.99 -15.00 27.62
N HIS A 168 24.45 -14.86 26.41
CA HIS A 168 24.96 -13.91 25.44
C HIS A 168 24.71 -12.44 25.84
N GLU A 169 23.56 -12.13 26.44
CA GLU A 169 23.21 -10.79 26.93
C GLU A 169 24.07 -10.40 28.15
N GLU A 170 24.34 -11.35 29.06
CA GLU A 170 25.23 -11.13 30.21
C GLU A 170 26.69 -10.92 29.76
N VAL A 171 27.16 -11.71 28.78
CA VAL A 171 28.49 -11.55 28.17
C VAL A 171 28.60 -10.21 27.44
N LEU A 172 27.59 -9.81 26.66
CA LEU A 172 27.58 -8.51 25.99
C LEU A 172 27.58 -7.35 26.99
N SER A 173 26.79 -7.46 28.07
CA SER A 173 26.75 -6.45 29.13
C SER A 173 28.12 -6.27 29.80
N LYS A 174 28.81 -7.39 30.09
CA LYS A 174 30.18 -7.37 30.63
C LYS A 174 31.16 -6.76 29.63
N PHE A 175 31.09 -7.15 28.36
CA PHE A 175 31.94 -6.62 27.29
C PHE A 175 31.82 -5.09 27.16
N PHE A 176 30.59 -4.55 27.04
CA PHE A 176 30.38 -3.11 26.92
C PHE A 176 30.77 -2.32 28.17
N LYS A 177 30.63 -2.89 29.37
CA LYS A 177 31.14 -2.28 30.61
C LYS A 177 32.66 -2.18 30.62
N ILE A 178 33.36 -3.21 30.14
CA ILE A 178 34.82 -3.21 30.03
C ILE A 178 35.29 -2.15 29.02
N GLU A 179 34.68 -2.10 27.85
CA GLU A 179 35.01 -1.10 26.81
C GLU A 179 34.70 0.33 27.27
N GLY A 180 33.59 0.53 27.99
CA GLY A 180 33.28 1.79 28.65
C GLY A 180 34.32 2.18 29.69
N ALA A 181 34.75 1.25 30.54
CA ALA A 181 35.78 1.49 31.55
C ALA A 181 37.15 1.83 30.93
N ARG A 182 37.54 1.16 29.84
CA ARG A 182 38.78 1.45 29.09
C ARG A 182 38.76 2.83 28.46
N SER A 183 37.65 3.19 27.83
CA SER A 183 37.45 4.51 27.23
C SER A 183 37.48 5.61 28.29
N GLU A 184 36.87 5.36 29.45
CA GLU A 184 36.84 6.31 30.57
C GLU A 184 38.21 6.47 31.22
N LEU A 185 39.02 5.40 31.33
CA LEU A 185 40.42 5.49 31.76
C LEU A 185 41.24 6.42 30.86
N VAL A 186 41.14 6.27 29.53
CA VAL A 186 41.83 7.16 28.57
C VAL A 186 41.37 8.62 28.75
N ARG A 187 40.06 8.84 28.90
CA ARG A 187 39.49 10.17 29.12
C ARG A 187 40.00 10.83 30.41
N LEU A 188 40.07 10.07 31.50
CA LEU A 188 40.56 10.56 32.78
C LEU A 188 42.06 10.83 32.75
N ASN A 189 42.85 10.01 32.04
CA ASN A 189 44.30 10.18 31.95
C ASN A 189 44.72 11.47 31.22
N VAL A 190 43.91 11.95 30.27
CA VAL A 190 44.12 13.24 29.58
C VAL A 190 43.79 14.45 30.47
N LYS A 191 43.03 14.27 31.56
CA LYS A 191 42.65 15.36 32.49
C LYS A 191 43.59 15.53 33.69
N ILE A 192 44.60 14.67 33.83
CA ILE A 192 45.54 14.63 34.97
C ILE A 192 46.88 15.33 34.61
N HIS A 193 46.97 16.00 33.46
CA HIS A 193 48.03 16.95 33.10
C HIS A 193 47.41 18.33 32.84
#